data_AF-A0A0C2IEU6-F1
#
_entry.id   AF-A0A0C2IEU6-F1
#
_cell.length_a   1.000
_cell.length_b   1.000
_cell.length_c   1.000
_cell.angle_alpha   90.00
_cell.angle_beta   90.00
_cell.angle_gamma   90.00
#
_symmetry.space_group_name_H-M   'P 1'
#
loop_
_entity.id
_entity.type
_entity.pdbx_description
1 polymer ?
#
loop_
_entity_poly.entity_id
_entity_poly.type
_entity_poly.pdbx_seq_one_letter_code
_entity_poly.pdbx_strand_id
1 'polypeptide(L)'
;MSQDSFDDPPLDPYVRNLHDEADELRESGMLADAADAYIETAEVAKQKKLRYFYIVSLYEQAAKCLLNERDSGAFSWCQQAVDVLVENDQINQAMQFCFEYGYKFLVGCDDHYKAEILFIRGDDLRLQHGIKHSCVITKFDESDFIDDVRKAIELRDEFCQKEEYLHIIRSTHASLCENCVQAYTELDEFIEKNNKPNQNEEALEIN
;
A
#
# COMPACT_ATOMS: atom_id res chain seq x y z
N MET A 1 8.84 -28.54 3.55
CA MET A 1 8.67 -28.05 2.17
C MET A 1 7.29 -28.49 1.70
N SER A 2 6.27 -27.71 2.01
CA SER A 2 4.90 -27.94 1.53
C SER A 2 4.76 -27.36 0.13
N GLN A 3 4.14 -28.15 -0.74
CA GLN A 3 3.79 -27.79 -2.11
C GLN A 3 2.55 -26.89 -2.06
N ASP A 4 2.72 -25.58 -2.23
CA ASP A 4 1.59 -24.69 -2.52
C ASP A 4 1.37 -24.68 -4.04
N SER A 5 0.39 -25.44 -4.49
CA SER A 5 -0.17 -25.34 -5.84
C SER A 5 -0.89 -24.00 -5.98
N PHE A 6 -0.52 -23.24 -7.01
CA PHE A 6 -0.96 -21.87 -7.34
C PHE A 6 -2.42 -21.74 -7.83
N ASP A 7 -3.27 -22.73 -7.58
CA ASP A 7 -4.71 -22.55 -7.76
C ASP A 7 -5.28 -22.06 -6.44
N ASP A 8 -5.38 -20.74 -6.33
CA ASP A 8 -5.98 -20.10 -5.18
C ASP A 8 -7.40 -20.65 -5.00
N PRO A 9 -7.71 -21.29 -3.85
CA PRO A 9 -9.06 -21.73 -3.61
C PRO A 9 -9.97 -20.50 -3.70
N PRO A 10 -11.07 -20.58 -4.46
CA PRO A 10 -11.93 -19.44 -4.66
C PRO A 10 -12.36 -18.90 -3.30
N LEU A 11 -12.29 -17.56 -3.14
CA LEU A 11 -12.78 -16.88 -1.94
C LEU A 11 -14.17 -17.40 -1.58
N ASP A 12 -14.41 -17.58 -0.29
CA ASP A 12 -15.72 -17.94 0.25
C ASP A 12 -16.77 -16.98 -0.35
N PRO A 13 -17.82 -17.49 -1.02
CA PRO A 13 -18.79 -16.64 -1.72
C PRO A 13 -19.44 -15.58 -0.82
N TYR A 14 -19.59 -15.87 0.47
CA TYR A 14 -20.12 -14.90 1.43
C TYR A 14 -19.15 -13.74 1.64
N VAL A 15 -17.86 -14.02 1.80
CA VAL A 15 -16.83 -12.99 1.99
C VAL A 15 -16.65 -12.16 0.72
N ARG A 16 -16.75 -12.80 -0.45
CA ARG A 16 -16.73 -12.09 -1.73
C ARG A 16 -17.87 -11.09 -1.85
N ASN A 17 -19.10 -11.49 -1.54
CA ASN A 17 -20.25 -10.60 -1.63
C ASN A 17 -20.12 -9.39 -0.70
N LEU A 18 -19.59 -9.57 0.53
CA LEU A 18 -19.34 -8.45 1.44
C LEU A 18 -18.27 -7.48 0.90
N HIS A 19 -17.23 -8.02 0.27
CA HIS A 19 -16.20 -7.20 -0.37
C HIS A 19 -16.77 -6.40 -1.55
N ASP A 20 -17.57 -7.05 -2.40
CA ASP A 20 -18.22 -6.40 -3.55
C ASP A 20 -19.16 -5.26 -3.08
N GLU A 21 -19.92 -5.47 -1.99
CA GLU A 21 -20.75 -4.42 -1.37
C GLU A 21 -19.91 -3.24 -0.84
N ALA A 22 -18.77 -3.52 -0.21
CA ALA A 22 -17.86 -2.47 0.24
C ALA A 22 -17.28 -1.66 -0.93
N ASP A 23 -16.94 -2.32 -2.04
CA ASP A 23 -16.50 -1.67 -3.28
C ASP A 23 -17.60 -0.79 -3.88
N GLU A 24 -18.85 -1.26 -3.93
CA GLU A 24 -20.01 -0.48 -4.41
C GLU A 24 -20.26 0.80 -3.57
N LEU A 25 -20.14 0.69 -2.23
CA LEU A 25 -20.24 1.83 -1.32
C LEU A 25 -19.12 2.85 -1.58
N ARG A 26 -17.89 2.37 -1.74
CA ARG A 26 -16.72 3.22 -2.03
C ARG A 26 -16.90 3.96 -3.35
N GLU A 27 -17.31 3.26 -4.41
CA GLU A 27 -17.55 3.82 -5.74
C GLU A 27 -18.70 4.84 -5.75
N SER A 28 -19.67 4.66 -4.86
CA SER A 28 -20.78 5.61 -4.63
C SER A 28 -20.37 6.83 -3.79
N GLY A 29 -19.13 6.89 -3.31
CA GLY A 29 -18.61 7.97 -2.47
C GLY A 29 -19.01 7.90 -1.00
N MET A 30 -19.60 6.79 -0.56
CA MET A 30 -20.00 6.56 0.85
C MET A 30 -18.82 6.01 1.64
N LEU A 31 -17.78 6.83 1.83
CA LEU A 31 -16.47 6.37 2.31
C LEU A 31 -16.51 5.80 3.74
N ALA A 32 -17.29 6.39 4.64
CA ALA A 32 -17.44 5.87 6.01
C ALA A 32 -18.10 4.49 6.02
N ASP A 33 -19.22 4.34 5.30
CA ASP A 33 -19.94 3.06 5.20
C ASP A 33 -19.08 1.99 4.49
N ALA A 34 -18.34 2.38 3.46
CA ALA A 34 -17.39 1.49 2.78
C ALA A 34 -16.28 1.02 3.74
N ALA A 35 -15.75 1.92 4.58
CA ALA A 35 -14.75 1.56 5.58
C ALA A 35 -15.29 0.50 6.55
N ASP A 36 -16.49 0.72 7.10
CA ASP A 36 -17.16 -0.21 8.00
C ASP A 36 -17.40 -1.57 7.33
N ALA A 37 -17.83 -1.58 6.07
CA ALA A 37 -18.02 -2.81 5.30
C ALA A 37 -16.71 -3.57 5.04
N TYR A 38 -15.61 -2.87 4.70
CA TYR A 38 -14.29 -3.51 4.58
C TYR A 38 -13.80 -4.07 5.92
N ILE A 39 -14.04 -3.38 7.03
CA ILE A 39 -13.69 -3.84 8.39
C ILE A 39 -14.45 -5.12 8.72
N GLU A 40 -15.76 -5.13 8.53
CA GLU A 40 -16.58 -6.33 8.77
C GLU A 40 -16.08 -7.51 7.91
N THR A 41 -15.80 -7.25 6.64
CA THR A 41 -15.26 -8.25 5.73
C THR A 41 -13.89 -8.78 6.21
N ALA A 42 -13.01 -7.90 6.70
CA ALA A 42 -11.71 -8.27 7.23
C ALA A 42 -11.81 -9.17 8.45
N GLU A 43 -12.72 -8.86 9.38
CA GLU A 43 -12.96 -9.65 10.57
C GLU A 43 -13.53 -11.04 10.23
N VAL A 44 -14.49 -11.12 9.30
CA VAL A 44 -15.02 -12.39 8.81
C VAL A 44 -13.93 -13.21 8.11
N ALA A 45 -13.11 -12.57 7.28
CA ALA A 45 -11.97 -13.19 6.60
C ALA A 45 -10.94 -13.75 7.61
N LYS A 46 -10.63 -12.99 8.66
CA LYS A 46 -9.75 -13.41 9.77
C LYS A 46 -10.32 -14.60 10.54
N GLN A 47 -11.61 -14.58 10.87
CA GLN A 47 -12.29 -15.70 11.54
C GLN A 47 -12.28 -16.98 10.69
N LYS A 48 -12.46 -16.84 9.37
CA LYS A 48 -12.37 -17.95 8.40
C LYS A 48 -10.94 -18.37 8.08
N LYS A 49 -9.93 -17.71 8.66
CA LYS A 49 -8.50 -17.95 8.41
C LYS A 49 -8.16 -17.89 6.92
N LEU A 50 -8.74 -16.90 6.23
CA LEU A 50 -8.36 -16.60 4.87
C LEU A 50 -6.91 -16.09 4.84
N ARG A 51 -6.35 -16.01 3.63
CA ARG A 51 -4.95 -15.64 3.44
C ARG A 51 -4.70 -14.24 3.97
N TYR A 52 -3.56 -14.07 4.64
CA TYR A 52 -3.22 -12.82 5.33
C TYR A 52 -3.24 -11.62 4.37
N PHE A 53 -2.76 -11.76 3.12
CA PHE A 53 -2.70 -10.63 2.18
C PHE A 53 -4.08 -10.10 1.84
N TYR A 54 -5.09 -10.98 1.83
CA TYR A 54 -6.47 -10.57 1.59
C TYR A 54 -7.01 -9.80 2.80
N ILE A 55 -6.77 -10.29 4.02
CA ILE A 55 -7.14 -9.59 5.26
C ILE A 55 -6.46 -8.21 5.35
N VAL A 56 -5.16 -8.14 5.07
CA VAL A 56 -4.38 -6.89 5.03
C VAL A 56 -4.97 -5.93 4.01
N SER A 57 -5.30 -6.40 2.80
CA SER A 57 -5.90 -5.54 1.77
C SER A 57 -7.24 -4.94 2.19
N LEU A 58 -8.04 -5.65 2.99
CA LEU A 58 -9.32 -5.14 3.50
C LEU A 58 -9.11 -4.05 4.55
N TYR A 59 -8.23 -4.28 5.54
CA TYR A 59 -7.87 -3.23 6.50
C TYR A 59 -7.22 -2.02 5.83
N GLU A 60 -6.40 -2.24 4.80
CA GLU A 60 -5.79 -1.18 4.01
C GLU A 60 -6.85 -0.33 3.29
N GLN A 61 -7.84 -0.98 2.66
CA GLN A 61 -8.95 -0.29 2.00
C GLN A 61 -9.82 0.50 2.98
N ALA A 62 -10.12 -0.06 4.16
CA ALA A 62 -10.80 0.66 5.23
C ALA A 62 -10.00 1.89 5.69
N ALA A 63 -8.70 1.73 5.93
CA ALA A 63 -7.82 2.83 6.33
C ALA A 63 -7.76 3.93 5.26
N LYS A 64 -7.73 3.58 3.96
CA LYS A 64 -7.78 4.56 2.85
C LYS A 64 -9.07 5.36 2.87
N CYS A 65 -10.22 4.70 3.03
CA CYS A 65 -11.51 5.38 3.07
C CYS A 65 -11.59 6.38 4.23
N LEU A 66 -11.12 5.97 5.42
CA LEU A 66 -11.10 6.83 6.61
C LEU A 66 -10.07 7.98 6.50
N LEU A 67 -8.89 7.74 5.92
CA LEU A 67 -7.91 8.80 5.67
C LEU A 67 -8.46 9.89 4.75
N ASN A 68 -9.23 9.51 3.73
CA ASN A 68 -9.86 10.45 2.81
C ASN A 68 -10.88 11.37 3.53
N GLU A 69 -11.56 10.83 4.53
CA GLU A 69 -12.45 11.59 5.43
C GLU A 69 -11.70 12.32 6.55
N ARG A 70 -10.36 12.20 6.59
CA ARG A 70 -9.50 12.67 7.70
C ARG A 70 -9.91 12.10 9.05
N ASP A 71 -10.49 10.91 9.04
CA ASP A 71 -10.87 10.19 10.25
C ASP A 71 -9.63 9.57 10.89
N SER A 72 -9.42 9.99 12.12
CA SER A 72 -8.39 9.54 13.03
C SER A 72 -8.41 8.01 13.28
N GLY A 73 -9.57 7.37 13.09
CA GLY A 73 -9.81 5.93 13.19
C GLY A 73 -9.11 5.09 12.11
N ALA A 74 -8.64 5.69 11.02
CA ALA A 74 -7.80 4.98 10.03
C ALA A 74 -6.58 4.30 10.69
N PHE A 75 -6.07 4.87 11.78
CA PHE A 75 -4.85 4.42 12.43
C PHE A 75 -4.98 3.06 13.08
N SER A 76 -6.10 2.76 13.73
CA SER A 76 -6.31 1.43 14.33
C SER A 76 -6.28 0.34 13.28
N TRP A 77 -6.83 0.60 12.09
CA TRP A 77 -6.84 -0.36 10.99
C TRP A 77 -5.48 -0.52 10.34
N CYS A 78 -4.68 0.56 10.27
CA CYS A 78 -3.27 0.45 9.91
C CYS A 78 -2.52 -0.45 10.90
N GLN A 79 -2.75 -0.29 12.21
CA GLN A 79 -2.13 -1.14 13.21
C GLN A 79 -2.57 -2.61 13.07
N GLN A 80 -3.85 -2.87 12.80
CA GLN A 80 -4.34 -4.24 12.54
C GLN A 80 -3.71 -4.86 11.29
N ALA A 81 -3.56 -4.10 10.20
CA ALA A 81 -2.87 -4.56 8.99
C ALA A 81 -1.41 -4.96 9.29
N VAL A 82 -0.69 -4.12 10.03
CA VAL A 82 0.69 -4.40 10.45
C VAL A 82 0.76 -5.62 11.39
N ASP A 83 -0.17 -5.76 12.34
CA ASP A 83 -0.25 -6.93 13.23
C ASP A 83 -0.40 -8.22 12.43
N VAL A 84 -1.32 -8.25 11.46
CA VAL A 84 -1.54 -9.43 10.59
C VAL A 84 -0.29 -9.76 9.77
N LEU A 85 0.43 -8.76 9.25
CA LEU A 85 1.68 -8.98 8.52
C LEU A 85 2.77 -9.57 9.42
N VAL A 86 2.93 -9.04 10.64
CA VAL A 86 3.91 -9.55 11.61
C VAL A 86 3.59 -10.97 12.06
N GLU A 87 2.31 -11.26 12.35
CA GLU A 87 1.85 -12.61 12.73
C GLU A 87 2.08 -13.67 11.63
N ASN A 88 2.25 -13.24 10.38
CA ASN A 88 2.50 -14.11 9.22
C ASN A 88 3.94 -13.99 8.69
N ASP A 89 4.88 -13.51 9.52
CA ASP A 89 6.30 -13.35 9.21
C ASP A 89 6.60 -12.45 7.99
N GLN A 90 5.66 -11.59 7.59
CA GLN A 90 5.82 -10.64 6.48
C GLN A 90 6.42 -9.32 6.94
N ILE A 91 7.57 -9.39 7.62
CA ILE A 91 8.21 -8.24 8.30
C ILE A 91 8.54 -7.10 7.34
N ASN A 92 9.02 -7.43 6.13
CA ASN A 92 9.35 -6.44 5.11
C ASN A 92 8.13 -5.62 4.65
N GLN A 93 7.00 -6.30 4.42
CA GLN A 93 5.75 -5.64 4.06
C GLN A 93 5.19 -4.84 5.24
N ALA A 94 5.30 -5.36 6.47
CA ALA A 94 4.90 -4.64 7.68
C ALA A 94 5.66 -3.31 7.82
N MET A 95 6.98 -3.32 7.58
CA MET A 95 7.80 -2.10 7.58
C MET A 95 7.39 -1.13 6.47
N GLN A 96 7.23 -1.61 5.24
CA GLN A 96 6.77 -0.77 4.12
C GLN A 96 5.44 -0.08 4.49
N PHE A 97 4.48 -0.85 4.98
CA PHE A 97 3.16 -0.35 5.38
C PHE A 97 3.27 0.74 6.46
N CYS A 98 4.10 0.51 7.48
CA CYS A 98 4.40 1.50 8.53
C CYS A 98 4.89 2.83 7.94
N PHE A 99 5.87 2.82 7.05
CA PHE A 99 6.40 4.07 6.49
C PHE A 99 5.41 4.75 5.55
N GLU A 100 4.77 4.02 4.63
CA GLU A 100 3.80 4.61 3.70
C GLU A 100 2.61 5.25 4.43
N TYR A 101 2.04 4.56 5.41
CA TYR A 101 0.91 5.11 6.16
C TYR A 101 1.34 6.18 7.16
N GLY A 102 2.53 6.08 7.74
CA GLY A 102 3.10 7.16 8.56
C GLY A 102 3.17 8.46 7.75
N TYR A 103 3.65 8.38 6.51
CA TYR A 103 3.69 9.53 5.60
C TYR A 103 2.29 10.04 5.23
N LYS A 104 1.33 9.14 4.95
CA LYS A 104 -0.06 9.53 4.68
C LYS A 104 -0.73 10.24 5.86
N PHE A 105 -0.46 9.84 7.10
CA PHE A 105 -0.95 10.57 8.29
C PHE A 105 -0.29 11.94 8.43
N LEU A 106 1.01 12.02 8.17
CA LEU A 106 1.78 13.26 8.23
C LEU A 106 1.24 14.30 7.24
N VAL A 107 1.04 13.93 5.97
CA VAL A 107 0.66 14.87 4.91
C VAL A 107 -0.86 15.00 4.74
N GLY A 108 -1.59 13.89 4.83
CA GLY A 108 -3.03 13.86 4.58
C GLY A 108 -3.88 14.35 5.76
N CYS A 109 -3.42 14.09 6.99
CA CYS A 109 -4.18 14.40 8.21
C CYS A 109 -3.51 15.44 9.11
N ASP A 110 -2.26 15.85 8.84
CA ASP A 110 -1.45 16.67 9.75
C ASP A 110 -1.29 16.03 11.16
N ASP A 111 -1.40 14.70 11.23
CA ASP A 111 -1.36 13.94 12.49
C ASP A 111 0.06 13.41 12.72
N HIS A 112 0.95 14.34 13.09
CA HIS A 112 2.36 14.06 13.39
C HIS A 112 2.55 12.97 14.44
N TYR A 113 1.67 12.91 15.45
CA TYR A 113 1.78 11.94 16.54
C TYR A 113 1.57 10.50 16.04
N LYS A 114 0.54 10.27 15.21
CA LYS A 114 0.30 8.93 14.65
C LYS A 114 1.31 8.55 13.57
N ALA A 115 1.75 9.53 12.78
CA ALA A 115 2.85 9.34 11.85
C ALA A 115 4.11 8.83 12.58
N GLU A 116 4.51 9.50 13.66
CA GLU A 116 5.67 9.14 14.48
C GLU A 116 5.54 7.73 15.07
N ILE A 117 4.36 7.34 15.58
CA ILE A 117 4.14 5.97 16.08
C ILE A 117 4.37 4.93 14.98
N LEU A 118 3.90 5.17 13.76
CA LEU A 118 4.10 4.23 12.64
C LEU A 118 5.56 4.17 12.21
N PHE A 119 6.26 5.30 12.17
CA PHE A 119 7.69 5.33 11.83
C PHE A 119 8.54 4.59 12.88
N ILE A 120 8.32 4.87 14.17
CA ILE A 120 8.99 4.15 15.26
C ILE A 120 8.72 2.66 15.16
N ARG A 121 7.48 2.26 14.90
CA ARG A 121 7.13 0.84 14.75
C ARG A 121 7.85 0.19 13.57
N GLY A 122 7.98 0.88 12.44
CA GLY A 122 8.74 0.40 11.28
C GLY A 122 10.23 0.23 11.59
N ASP A 123 10.83 1.19 12.30
CA ASP A 123 12.23 1.12 12.72
C ASP A 123 12.48 0.03 13.79
N ASP A 124 11.57 -0.15 14.73
CA ASP A 124 11.63 -1.22 15.72
C ASP A 124 11.63 -2.60 15.04
N LEU A 125 10.73 -2.81 14.07
CA LEU A 125 10.72 -4.05 13.27
C LEU A 125 12.04 -4.25 12.53
N ARG A 126 12.58 -3.18 11.93
CA ARG A 126 13.88 -3.22 11.24
C ARG A 126 15.01 -3.65 12.18
N LEU A 127 15.08 -3.05 13.36
CA LEU A 127 16.10 -3.33 14.38
C LEU A 127 15.98 -4.76 14.91
N GLN A 128 14.77 -5.20 15.26
CA GLN A 128 14.50 -6.54 15.80
C GLN A 128 14.93 -7.65 14.84
N HIS A 129 14.78 -7.43 13.53
CA HIS A 129 15.12 -8.41 12.49
C HIS A 129 16.49 -8.17 11.84
N GLY A 130 17.26 -7.17 12.30
CA GLY A 130 18.61 -6.88 11.80
C GLY A 130 18.65 -6.44 10.33
N ILE A 131 17.57 -5.86 9.83
CA ILE A 131 17.43 -5.46 8.44
C ILE A 131 18.15 -4.12 8.23
N LYS A 132 19.04 -4.02 7.25
CA LYS A 132 19.72 -2.77 6.93
C LYS A 132 18.93 -2.00 5.88
N HIS A 133 18.94 -0.68 5.97
CA HIS A 133 18.36 0.21 4.98
C HIS A 133 19.39 1.25 4.55
N SER A 134 19.38 1.56 3.26
CA SER A 134 20.05 2.72 2.68
C SER A 134 19.01 3.40 1.80
N CYS A 135 18.81 4.71 1.98
CA CYS A 135 17.91 5.45 1.12
C CYS A 135 18.47 5.48 -0.31
N VAL A 136 17.63 5.20 -1.30
CA VAL A 136 17.94 5.37 -2.72
C VAL A 136 18.05 6.87 -3.03
N ILE A 137 17.00 7.62 -2.71
CA ILE A 137 16.95 9.08 -2.68
C ILE A 137 16.19 9.53 -1.42
N THR A 138 16.40 10.78 -1.01
CA THR A 138 15.65 11.41 0.11
C THR A 138 14.88 12.65 -0.34
N LYS A 139 15.04 13.04 -1.59
CA LYS A 139 14.32 14.15 -2.24
C LYS A 139 14.09 13.76 -3.70
N PHE A 140 12.92 14.08 -4.21
CA PHE A 140 12.58 13.90 -5.61
C PHE A 140 12.47 15.27 -6.29
N ASP A 141 13.02 15.39 -7.49
CA ASP A 141 12.92 16.59 -8.33
C ASP A 141 12.36 16.17 -9.69
N GLU A 142 11.11 16.59 -9.97
CA GLU A 142 10.43 16.26 -11.23
C GLU A 142 11.23 16.72 -12.47
N SER A 143 12.01 17.80 -12.35
CA SER A 143 12.75 18.36 -13.48
C SER A 143 13.84 17.44 -14.01
N ASP A 144 14.34 16.50 -13.20
CA ASP A 144 15.30 15.48 -13.61
C ASP A 144 14.69 14.42 -14.55
N PHE A 145 13.35 14.33 -14.62
CA PHE A 145 12.62 13.25 -15.30
C PHE A 145 11.62 13.72 -16.35
N ILE A 146 11.44 15.04 -16.53
CA ILE A 146 10.40 15.60 -17.41
C ILE A 146 10.48 15.10 -18.86
N ASP A 147 11.70 14.84 -19.36
CA ASP A 147 11.95 14.36 -20.72
C ASP A 147 11.96 12.83 -20.83
N ASP A 148 11.99 12.11 -19.70
CA ASP A 148 12.21 10.66 -19.68
C ASP A 148 11.60 9.98 -18.44
N VAL A 149 10.30 9.70 -18.52
CA VAL A 149 9.54 8.96 -17.49
C VAL A 149 10.12 7.57 -17.22
N ARG A 150 10.81 6.97 -18.21
CA ARG A 150 11.41 5.64 -18.02
C ARG A 150 12.51 5.67 -16.96
N LYS A 151 13.30 6.76 -16.87
CA LYS A 151 14.28 6.92 -15.79
C LYS A 151 13.63 6.98 -14.41
N ALA A 152 12.44 7.58 -14.30
CA ALA A 152 11.69 7.60 -13.05
C ALA A 152 11.25 6.18 -12.66
N ILE A 153 10.78 5.37 -13.63
CA ILE A 153 10.43 3.96 -13.40
C ILE A 153 11.66 3.14 -12.98
N GLU A 154 12.80 3.34 -13.65
CA GLU A 154 14.06 2.66 -13.29
C GLU A 154 14.53 3.03 -11.87
N LEU A 155 14.39 4.30 -11.48
CA LEU A 155 14.69 4.77 -10.13
C LEU A 155 13.73 4.19 -9.07
N ARG A 156 12.43 4.10 -9.40
CA ARG A 156 11.43 3.48 -8.52
C ARG A 156 11.77 2.01 -8.27
N ASP A 157 12.22 1.32 -9.31
CA ASP A 157 12.64 -0.07 -9.24
C ASP A 157 13.84 -0.31 -8.30
N GLU A 158 14.68 0.71 -8.06
CA GLU A 158 15.79 0.63 -7.09
C GLU A 158 15.31 0.58 -5.62
N PHE A 159 14.12 1.10 -5.33
CA PHE A 159 13.50 0.94 -4.00
C PHE A 159 13.00 -0.49 -3.76
N CYS A 160 12.66 -1.20 -4.83
CA CYS A 160 12.05 -2.52 -4.76
C CYS A 160 13.08 -3.62 -4.49
N GLN A 161 12.86 -4.41 -3.43
CA GLN A 161 13.59 -5.66 -3.25
C GLN A 161 12.99 -6.73 -4.16
N LYS A 162 13.86 -7.37 -4.94
CA LYS A 162 13.48 -8.36 -5.96
C LYS A 162 13.98 -9.75 -5.56
N GLU A 163 13.10 -10.73 -5.63
CA GLU A 163 13.42 -12.14 -5.39
C GLU A 163 13.21 -12.95 -6.68
N GLU A 164 14.13 -13.88 -6.97
CA GLU A 164 13.99 -14.82 -8.07
C GLU A 164 13.38 -16.13 -7.56
N TYR A 165 12.18 -16.47 -8.03
CA TYR A 165 11.53 -17.74 -7.73
C TYR A 165 11.13 -18.44 -9.03
N LEU A 166 11.64 -19.64 -9.26
CA LEU A 166 11.36 -20.44 -10.46
C LEU A 166 11.58 -19.65 -11.77
N HIS A 167 12.68 -18.88 -11.85
CA HIS A 167 13.01 -18.00 -12.98
C HIS A 167 12.06 -16.83 -13.22
N ILE A 168 11.20 -16.52 -12.24
CA ILE A 168 10.35 -15.33 -12.24
C ILE A 168 10.92 -14.36 -11.21
N ILE A 169 11.29 -13.16 -11.66
CA ILE A 169 11.67 -12.06 -10.78
C ILE A 169 10.38 -11.42 -10.26
N ARG A 170 10.23 -11.36 -8.93
CA ARG A 170 9.09 -10.70 -8.27
C ARG A 170 9.61 -9.57 -7.39
N SER A 171 9.04 -8.38 -7.55
CA SER A 171 9.15 -7.34 -6.53
C SER A 171 8.32 -7.77 -5.32
N THR A 172 8.93 -7.79 -4.14
CA THR A 172 8.24 -8.24 -2.91
C THR A 172 7.77 -7.07 -2.06
N HIS A 173 8.57 -6.02 -1.96
CA HIS A 173 8.29 -4.82 -1.17
C HIS A 173 9.24 -3.67 -1.57
N ALA A 174 8.87 -2.44 -1.23
CA ALA A 174 9.75 -1.29 -1.25
C ALA A 174 10.52 -1.17 0.07
N SER A 175 11.84 -1.00 0.02
CA SER A 175 12.66 -0.71 1.20
C SER A 175 12.60 0.78 1.51
N LEU A 176 11.74 1.16 2.45
CA LEU A 176 11.48 2.55 2.83
C LEU A 176 11.93 2.84 4.26
N CYS A 177 12.07 4.13 4.57
CA CYS A 177 12.18 4.70 5.92
C CYS A 177 11.55 6.10 5.95
N GLU A 178 11.48 6.72 7.13
CA GLU A 178 10.97 8.09 7.33
C GLU A 178 11.65 9.11 6.39
N ASN A 179 12.95 8.97 6.13
CA ASN A 179 13.71 9.94 5.34
C ASN A 179 13.52 9.82 3.82
N CYS A 180 13.02 8.68 3.31
CA CYS A 180 12.90 8.45 1.87
C CYS A 180 11.46 8.19 1.40
N VAL A 181 10.53 7.95 2.31
CA VAL A 181 9.12 7.67 1.95
C VAL A 181 8.45 8.82 1.21
N GLN A 182 8.79 10.07 1.55
CA GLN A 182 8.32 11.24 0.81
C GLN A 182 8.76 11.19 -0.65
N ALA A 183 10.08 11.10 -0.88
CA ALA A 183 10.65 11.08 -2.23
C ALA A 183 10.13 9.89 -3.05
N TYR A 184 9.91 8.74 -2.41
CA TYR A 184 9.29 7.58 -3.03
C TYR A 184 7.83 7.86 -3.44
N THR A 185 7.04 8.49 -2.57
CA THR A 185 5.63 8.81 -2.86
C THR A 185 5.51 9.83 -3.99
N GLU A 186 6.32 10.90 -3.95
CA GLU A 186 6.37 11.91 -5.02
C GLU A 186 6.80 11.30 -6.37
N LEU A 187 7.76 10.36 -6.35
CA LEU A 187 8.18 9.60 -7.53
C LEU A 187 7.04 8.73 -8.09
N ASP A 188 6.31 8.00 -7.23
CA ASP A 188 5.16 7.18 -7.63
C ASP A 188 4.05 8.04 -8.25
N GLU A 189 3.72 9.19 -7.63
CA GLU A 189 2.74 10.14 -8.15
C GLU A 189 3.13 10.71 -9.53
N PHE A 190 4.41 11.04 -9.72
CA PHE A 190 4.93 11.50 -11.01
C PHE A 190 4.77 10.42 -12.09
N ILE A 191 5.13 9.17 -11.78
CA ILE A 191 5.01 8.04 -12.71
C ILE A 191 3.53 7.81 -13.08
N GLU A 192 2.63 7.82 -12.11
CA GLU A 192 1.19 7.63 -12.35
C GLU A 192 0.60 8.74 -13.22
N LYS A 193 0.98 9.99 -12.97
CA LYS A 193 0.52 11.15 -13.75
C LYS A 193 0.95 11.07 -15.22
N ASN A 194 2.15 10.58 -15.49
CA ASN A 194 2.73 10.54 -16.83
C ASN A 194 2.49 9.22 -17.58
N ASN A 195 2.03 8.15 -16.90
CA ASN A 195 1.67 6.88 -17.53
C ASN A 195 0.19 6.79 -17.97
N LYS A 196 -0.64 7.79 -17.65
CA LYS A 196 -2.02 7.84 -18.19
C LYS A 196 -1.94 8.03 -19.71
N PRO A 197 -2.55 7.15 -20.53
CA PRO A 197 -2.63 7.40 -21.97
C PRO A 197 -3.33 8.73 -22.19
N ASN A 198 -2.76 9.61 -23.01
CA ASN A 198 -3.34 10.90 -23.39
C ASN A 198 -4.80 10.72 -23.85
N GLN A 199 -5.77 11.00 -22.98
CA GLN A 199 -7.19 11.04 -23.34
C GLN A 199 -7.59 12.34 -24.06
N ASN A 200 -6.62 13.14 -24.51
CA ASN A 200 -6.84 14.48 -25.08
C ASN A 200 -6.19 14.69 -26.47
N GLU A 201 -6.31 13.72 -27.38
CA GLU A 201 -5.98 13.90 -28.82
C GLU A 201 -7.13 13.60 -29.80
N GLU A 202 -8.39 13.48 -29.34
CA GLU A 202 -9.56 13.23 -30.21
C GLU A 202 -10.58 14.39 -30.28
N ALA A 203 -10.15 15.65 -30.13
CA ALA A 203 -11.04 16.81 -30.27
C ALA A 203 -10.64 17.84 -31.33
N LEU A 204 -9.66 17.55 -32.18
CA LEU A 204 -9.26 18.44 -33.28
C LEU A 204 -8.99 17.61 -34.53
N GLU A 205 -10.05 17.37 -35.32
CA GLU A 205 -10.07 17.35 -36.80
C GLU A 205 -11.32 16.62 -37.32
N ILE A 206 -12.49 17.27 -37.22
CA ILE A 206 -13.51 17.20 -38.29
C ILE A 206 -14.18 18.58 -38.37
N ASN A 207 -13.64 19.45 -39.21
CA ASN A 207 -14.37 20.55 -39.85
C ASN A 207 -14.32 20.32 -41.36
#